data_AF-A0A7Y4UGZ2-F1
#
_entry.id   AF-A0A7Y4UGZ2-F1
#
_cell.length_a   1.000
_cell.length_b   1.000
_cell.length_c   1.000
_cell.angle_alpha   90.00
_cell.angle_beta   90.00
_cell.angle_gamma   90.00
#
_symmetry.space_group_name_H-M   'P 1'
#
loop_
_entity.id
_entity.type
_entity.pdbx_description
1 polymer ?
#
loop_
_entity_poly.entity_id
_entity_poly.type
_entity_poly.pdbx_seq_one_letter_code
_entity_poly.pdbx_strand_id
1 'polypeptide(L)'
;MNNGTGGWRAPLNLPAALEAYGVGAPIHVTDLDGDGKQDLLWNGVASLKGDGAGKFSVLQVLPRGTKSLGDFNGDGKVDVIYLEVDANDRSLLQIALND
;
A
#
# COMPACT_ATOMS: atom_id res chain seq x y z
N MET A 1 5.91 16.61 -4.13
CA MET A 1 6.87 17.44 -3.37
C MET A 1 6.34 18.86 -3.24
N ASN A 2 6.08 19.28 -2.00
CA ASN A 2 5.83 20.65 -1.57
C ASN A 2 7.20 21.32 -1.36
N ASN A 3 7.45 22.46 -2.02
CA ASN A 3 8.67 23.27 -1.94
C ASN A 3 8.65 24.30 -0.79
N GLY A 4 7.85 24.07 0.25
CA GLY A 4 7.64 25.00 1.36
C GLY A 4 6.75 26.20 1.05
N THR A 5 6.28 26.38 -0.20
CA THR A 5 5.45 27.53 -0.60
C THR A 5 3.99 27.18 -0.85
N GLY A 6 3.56 25.94 -0.52
CA GLY A 6 2.15 25.54 -0.60
C GLY A 6 1.60 25.32 -2.01
N GLY A 7 2.46 25.26 -3.03
CA GLY A 7 2.05 24.98 -4.41
C GLY A 7 1.83 23.48 -4.64
N TRP A 8 0.64 23.11 -5.12
CA TRP A 8 0.38 21.75 -5.60
C TRP A 8 0.93 21.59 -7.02
N ARG A 9 1.71 20.53 -7.26
CA ARG A 9 2.00 20.08 -8.62
C ARG A 9 0.71 19.49 -9.23
N ALA A 10 0.64 19.42 -10.56
CA ALA A 10 -0.42 18.70 -11.24
C ALA A 10 -0.56 17.28 -10.66
N PRO A 11 -1.79 16.75 -10.49
CA PRO A 11 -2.01 15.44 -9.91
C PRO A 11 -1.29 14.37 -10.73
N LEU A 12 -0.64 13.43 -10.04
CA LEU A 12 -0.08 12.24 -10.66
C LEU A 12 -1.21 11.23 -10.84
N ASN A 13 -1.40 10.77 -12.08
CA ASN A 13 -2.23 9.60 -12.34
C ASN A 13 -1.39 8.35 -12.03
N LEU A 14 -1.81 7.60 -11.01
CA LEU A 14 -1.24 6.29 -10.70
C LEU A 14 -1.60 5.28 -11.80
N PRO A 15 -0.86 4.16 -11.95
CA PRO A 15 -1.10 3.20 -13.03
C PRO A 15 -2.57 2.76 -13.13
N ALA A 16 -3.11 2.71 -14.35
CA ALA A 16 -4.53 2.39 -14.64
C ALA A 16 -4.99 1.00 -14.15
N ALA A 17 -4.07 0.13 -13.68
CA ALA A 17 -4.39 -1.13 -13.00
C ALA A 17 -5.24 -0.93 -11.72
N LEU A 18 -5.45 0.32 -11.32
CA LEU A 18 -6.21 0.77 -10.18
C LEU A 18 -7.70 1.05 -10.47
N GLU A 19 -8.16 1.02 -11.73
CA GLU A 19 -9.53 1.46 -12.08
C GLU A 19 -10.66 0.48 -11.68
N ALA A 20 -10.35 -0.74 -11.25
CA ALA A 20 -11.34 -1.78 -10.92
C ALA A 20 -11.76 -1.83 -9.43
N TYR A 21 -11.40 -0.83 -8.62
CA TYR A 21 -11.46 -0.90 -7.17
C TYR A 21 -12.22 0.31 -6.62
N GLY A 22 -13.39 0.05 -6.04
CA GLY A 22 -14.41 1.05 -5.72
C GLY A 22 -13.91 2.24 -4.90
N VAL A 23 -14.56 3.37 -5.13
CA VAL A 23 -14.37 4.63 -4.39
C VAL A 23 -14.66 4.39 -2.91
N GLY A 24 -13.73 4.73 -2.01
CA GLY A 24 -13.93 4.63 -0.54
C GLY A 24 -13.01 3.65 0.19
N ALA A 25 -12.12 2.97 -0.51
CA ALA A 25 -11.15 2.09 0.15
C ALA A 25 -10.02 2.85 0.87
N PRO A 26 -9.55 2.36 2.04
CA PRO A 26 -8.48 3.00 2.77
C PRO A 26 -7.17 3.00 1.96
N ILE A 27 -6.46 4.12 2.04
CA ILE A 27 -5.09 4.28 1.56
C ILE A 27 -4.20 4.38 2.79
N HIS A 28 -3.15 3.57 2.83
CA HIS A 28 -2.11 3.67 3.85
C HIS A 28 -0.83 4.21 3.23
N VAL A 29 -0.08 4.98 4.02
CA VAL A 29 1.21 5.56 3.62
C VAL A 29 2.22 5.17 4.69
N THR A 30 3.21 4.36 4.32
CA THR A 30 4.30 3.92 5.20
C THR A 30 5.48 3.43 4.36
N ASP A 31 6.66 3.31 4.95
CA ASP A 31 7.80 2.65 4.31
C ASP A 31 7.58 1.13 4.35
N LEU A 32 7.18 0.54 3.22
CA LEU A 32 6.82 -0.88 3.14
C LEU A 32 8.01 -1.74 2.72
N ASP A 33 9.02 -1.18 2.07
CA ASP A 33 10.21 -1.95 1.65
C ASP A 33 11.50 -1.60 2.42
N GLY A 34 11.41 -0.69 3.39
CA GLY A 34 12.50 -0.35 4.31
C GLY A 34 13.58 0.51 3.69
N ASP A 35 13.32 1.16 2.55
CA ASP A 35 14.31 1.99 1.85
C ASP A 35 14.37 3.45 2.38
N GLY A 36 13.58 3.76 3.39
CA GLY A 36 13.46 5.09 4.01
C GLY A 36 12.51 6.04 3.28
N LYS A 37 11.78 5.56 2.26
CA LYS A 37 10.82 6.35 1.49
C LYS A 37 9.40 5.86 1.74
N GLN A 38 8.45 6.78 1.56
CA GLN A 38 7.04 6.46 1.78
C GLN A 38 6.46 5.74 0.58
N ASP A 39 5.90 4.58 0.83
CA ASP A 39 5.15 3.77 -0.11
C ASP A 39 3.64 3.96 0.10
N LEU A 40 2.85 3.53 -0.89
CA LEU A 40 1.40 3.52 -0.78
C LEU A 40 0.88 2.10 -0.76
N LEU A 41 -0.04 1.80 0.14
CA LEU A 41 -0.84 0.59 0.10
C LEU A 41 -2.30 0.96 -0.11
N TRP A 42 -2.89 0.43 -1.19
CA TRP A 42 -4.27 0.70 -1.53
C TRP A 42 -5.05 -0.58 -1.83
N ASN A 43 -6.15 -0.77 -1.08
CA ASN A 43 -7.25 -1.72 -1.27
C ASN A 43 -6.95 -3.13 -1.83
N GLY A 44 -5.77 -3.68 -1.56
CA GLY A 44 -5.41 -5.04 -1.99
C GLY A 44 -5.20 -5.19 -3.50
N VAL A 45 -4.35 -4.33 -4.07
CA VAL A 45 -3.92 -4.46 -5.48
C VAL A 45 -2.46 -4.12 -5.67
N ALA A 46 -1.97 -3.11 -4.96
CA ALA A 46 -0.58 -2.72 -5.10
C ALA A 46 -0.11 -2.09 -3.79
N SER A 47 0.97 -2.63 -3.22
CA SER A 47 1.96 -1.77 -2.63
C SER A 47 2.64 -1.03 -3.78
N LEU A 48 2.79 0.28 -3.64
CA LEU A 48 3.44 1.13 -4.63
C LEU A 48 4.69 1.71 -4.00
N LYS A 49 5.85 1.31 -4.53
CA LYS A 49 7.15 1.83 -4.13
C LYS A 49 7.26 3.31 -4.48
N GLY A 50 7.51 4.14 -3.49
CA GLY A 50 7.75 5.56 -3.66
C GLY A 50 9.22 5.84 -4.01
N ASP A 51 9.48 6.61 -5.06
CA ASP A 51 10.86 7.02 -5.39
C ASP A 51 11.37 8.16 -4.49
N GLY A 52 10.51 8.70 -3.61
CA GLY A 52 10.76 9.87 -2.77
C GLY A 52 10.54 11.20 -3.49
N ALA A 53 10.53 11.22 -4.83
CA ALA A 53 10.21 12.36 -5.68
C ALA A 53 8.72 12.50 -6.00
N GLY A 54 7.90 11.58 -5.49
CA GLY A 54 6.47 11.51 -5.69
C GLY A 54 6.10 10.77 -6.98
N LYS A 55 6.95 9.87 -7.46
CA LYS A 55 6.55 8.82 -8.41
C LYS A 55 6.40 7.50 -7.67
N PHE A 56 5.50 6.68 -8.20
CA PHE A 56 5.12 5.41 -7.61
C PHE A 56 5.17 4.32 -8.68
N SER A 57 5.76 3.18 -8.35
CA SER A 57 5.78 1.98 -9.19
C SER A 57 5.21 0.80 -8.42
N VAL A 58 4.62 -0.18 -9.11
CA VAL A 58 4.11 -1.39 -8.46
C VAL A 58 5.25 -2.12 -7.76
N LEU A 59 5.11 -2.31 -6.45
CA LEU A 59 6.00 -3.12 -5.62
C LEU A 59 5.48 -4.56 -5.57
N GLN A 60 4.23 -4.76 -5.13
CA GLN A 60 3.61 -6.09 -5.04
C GLN A 60 2.08 -6.02 -5.09
N VAL A 61 1.44 -7.03 -5.68
CA VAL A 61 -0.02 -7.23 -5.61
C VAL A 61 -0.37 -8.08 -4.39
N LEU A 62 -1.23 -7.55 -3.51
CA LEU A 62 -1.74 -8.26 -2.34
C LEU A 62 -3.22 -8.60 -2.52
N PRO A 63 -3.78 -9.63 -1.86
CA PRO A 63 -5.21 -9.93 -1.91
C PRO A 63 -6.08 -8.75 -1.48
N ARG A 64 -7.28 -8.66 -2.06
CA ARG A 64 -8.33 -7.70 -1.66
C ARG A 64 -8.74 -7.94 -0.21
N GLY A 65 -9.10 -6.87 0.50
CA GLY A 65 -9.67 -6.94 1.84
C GLY A 65 -9.12 -5.90 2.80
N THR A 66 -9.63 -5.92 4.03
CA THR A 66 -9.13 -5.09 5.13
C THR A 66 -7.68 -5.43 5.43
N LYS A 67 -6.87 -4.40 5.70
CA LYS A 67 -5.45 -4.54 6.03
C LYS A 67 -5.12 -3.80 7.30
N SER A 68 -4.11 -4.29 8.01
CA SER A 68 -3.48 -3.62 9.14
C SER A 68 -1.97 -3.71 8.98
N LEU A 69 -1.30 -2.63 9.35
CA LEU A 69 0.15 -2.45 9.20
C LEU A 69 0.78 -2.34 10.58
N GLY A 70 1.96 -2.93 10.74
CA GLY A 70 2.74 -2.85 11.97
C GLY A 70 3.98 -3.72 11.87
N ASP A 71 4.92 -3.52 12.79
CA ASP A 71 6.03 -4.44 13.01
C ASP A 71 5.51 -5.54 13.96
N PHE A 72 5.07 -6.66 13.41
CA PHE A 72 4.42 -7.72 14.18
C PHE A 72 5.41 -8.80 14.63
N ASN A 73 6.58 -8.89 13.99
CA ASN A 73 7.65 -9.83 14.36
C ASN A 73 8.80 -9.19 15.17
N GLY A 74 8.85 -7.86 15.28
CA GLY A 74 9.83 -7.09 16.04
C GLY A 74 11.16 -6.83 15.33
N ASP A 75 11.22 -6.93 14.00
CA ASP A 75 12.45 -6.77 13.22
C ASP A 75 12.70 -5.33 12.72
N GLY A 76 11.75 -4.42 12.97
CA GLY A 76 11.81 -3.03 12.56
C GLY A 76 11.32 -2.77 11.13
N LYS A 77 10.80 -3.78 10.43
CA LYS A 77 10.15 -3.65 9.11
C LYS A 77 8.63 -3.66 9.27
N VAL A 78 7.94 -3.08 8.30
CA VAL A 78 6.47 -3.08 8.29
C VAL A 78 5.97 -4.39 7.73
N ASP A 79 5.24 -5.13 8.55
CA ASP A 79 4.46 -6.30 8.18
C ASP A 79 3.01 -5.92 7.82
N VAL A 80 2.32 -6.84 7.13
CA VAL A 80 0.93 -6.65 6.68
C VAL A 80 0.04 -7.79 7.14
N ILE A 81 -0.96 -7.48 7.97
CA ILE A 81 -2.09 -8.38 8.23
C ILE A 81 -3.20 -8.09 7.23
N TYR A 82 -3.81 -9.12 6.64
CA TYR A 82 -4.94 -8.95 5.73
C TYR A 82 -5.96 -10.08 5.83
N LEU A 83 -7.21 -9.74 5.54
CA LEU A 83 -8.31 -10.69 5.41
C LEU A 83 -8.48 -11.05 3.93
N GLU A 84 -8.24 -12.30 3.57
CA GLU A 84 -8.60 -12.83 2.26
C GLU A 84 -10.00 -13.43 2.31
N VAL A 85 -10.83 -13.13 1.31
CA VAL A 85 -12.14 -13.77 1.12
C VAL A 85 -12.08 -14.57 -0.18
N ASP A 86 -12.24 -15.89 -0.08
CA ASP A 86 -12.25 -16.78 -1.25
C ASP A 86 -13.58 -16.71 -2.01
N ALA A 87 -13.65 -17.36 -3.17
CA ALA A 87 -14.87 -17.40 -3.99
C ALA A 87 -16.07 -18.11 -3.33
N ASN A 88 -15.88 -18.74 -2.16
CA ASN A 88 -16.92 -19.41 -1.38
C ASN A 88 -17.26 -18.64 -0.09
N ASP A 89 -16.96 -17.34 -0.04
CA ASP A 89 -17.16 -16.45 1.11
C ASP A 89 -16.42 -16.90 2.39
N ARG A 90 -15.38 -17.74 2.27
CA ARG A 90 -14.54 -18.07 3.43
C ARG A 90 -13.54 -16.97 3.66
N SER A 91 -13.45 -16.54 4.91
CA SER A 91 -12.49 -15.52 5.34
C SER A 91 -11.27 -16.16 6.00
N LEU A 92 -10.07 -15.81 5.55
CA LEU A 92 -8.79 -16.22 6.14
C LEU A 92 -8.03 -14.97 6.57
N LEU A 93 -7.66 -14.91 7.86
CA LEU A 93 -6.76 -13.88 8.38
C LEU A 93 -5.32 -14.35 8.19
N GLN A 94 -4.54 -13.60 7.43
CA GLN A 94 -3.14 -13.90 7.14
C GLN A 94 -2.25 -12.75 7.57
N ILE A 95 -1.00 -13.09 7.86
CA ILE A 95 0.09 -12.14 8.09
C ILE A 95 1.16 -12.38 7.03
N ALA A 96 1.56 -11.33 6.32
CA ALA A 96 2.75 -11.30 5.49
C ALA A 96 3.84 -10.61 6.31
N LEU A 97 4.86 -11.38 6.67
CA LEU A 97 6.07 -10.87 7.29
C LEU A 97 6.98 -10.30 6.19
N ASN A 98 7.65 -9.21 6.51
CA ASN A 98 8.54 -8.52 5.60
C ASN A 98 9.99 -8.76 6.02
N ASP A 99 10.69 -9.65 5.31
CA ASP A 99 12.00 -10.18 5.70
C ASP A 99 13.19 -9.37 5.17
#